data_AF-A0A6V7HFG1-F1
#
_entry.id   AF-A0A6V7HFG1-F1
#
_cell.length_a   1.000
_cell.length_b   1.000
_cell.length_c   1.000
_cell.angle_alpha   90.00
_cell.angle_beta   90.00
_cell.angle_gamma   90.00
#
_symmetry.space_group_name_H-M   'P 1'
#
loop_
_entity.id
_entity.type
_entity.pdbx_description
1 polymer ?
#
loop_
_entity_poly.entity_id
_entity_poly.type
_entity_poly.pdbx_seq_one_letter_code
_entity_poly.pdbx_strand_id
1 'polypeptide(L)'
;MTRRTCLILSCLVVVIAVVWSLPQQPKSRRPIPQFKNKTGGLELPDNATLIRENIVDNFSCQDRIYGYYADMENDCQIFHVCLPQARGASRWSFICPAETVFNQATFVCTKTENSIPCEESEKFYSLNEAIGKEVEEEESDVEQATKESDVEPISARPSARTSRILNRKKSRNQ
;
A
#
# COMPACT_ATOMS: atom_id res chain seq x y z
N MET A 1 -32.64 58.25 -33.03
CA MET A 1 -31.81 57.10 -32.62
C MET A 1 -31.21 57.27 -31.21
N THR A 2 -31.88 58.01 -30.31
CA THR A 2 -31.25 58.57 -29.09
C THR A 2 -31.92 58.16 -27.78
N ARG A 3 -33.21 57.82 -27.75
CA ARG A 3 -33.91 57.40 -26.51
C ARG A 3 -33.66 55.94 -26.12
N ARG A 4 -33.67 55.02 -27.09
CA ARG A 4 -33.44 53.59 -26.84
C ARG A 4 -32.01 53.30 -26.42
N THR A 5 -31.04 53.97 -27.03
CA THR A 5 -29.61 53.87 -26.69
C THR A 5 -29.32 54.45 -25.30
N CYS A 6 -29.96 55.58 -24.95
CA CYS A 6 -29.83 56.17 -23.61
C CYS A 6 -30.42 55.28 -22.51
N LEU A 7 -31.58 54.65 -22.75
CA LEU A 7 -32.20 53.70 -21.82
C LEU A 7 -31.34 52.44 -21.61
N ILE A 8 -30.71 51.93 -22.66
CA ILE A 8 -29.80 50.78 -22.56
C ILE A 8 -28.55 51.17 -21.75
N LEU A 9 -27.95 52.33 -22.01
CA LEU A 9 -26.80 52.81 -21.24
C LEU A 9 -27.15 53.05 -19.77
N SER A 10 -28.31 53.63 -19.46
CA SER A 10 -28.72 53.84 -18.07
C SER A 10 -28.94 52.51 -17.35
N CYS A 11 -29.56 51.53 -18.00
CA CYS A 11 -29.73 50.20 -17.43
C CYS A 11 -28.37 49.51 -17.18
N LEU A 12 -27.42 49.61 -18.11
CA LEU A 12 -26.08 49.05 -17.93
C LEU A 12 -25.35 49.70 -16.75
N VAL A 13 -25.41 51.03 -16.62
CA VAL A 13 -24.79 51.75 -15.50
C VAL A 13 -25.43 51.35 -14.16
N VAL A 14 -26.75 51.19 -14.11
CA VAL A 14 -27.46 50.74 -12.90
C VAL A 14 -27.11 49.30 -12.55
N VAL A 15 -27.07 48.39 -13.53
CA VAL A 15 -26.69 46.99 -13.29
C VAL A 15 -25.24 46.89 -12.81
N ILE A 16 -24.33 47.66 -13.40
CA ILE A 16 -22.94 47.74 -12.94
C ILE A 16 -22.89 48.28 -11.51
N ALA A 17 -23.58 49.38 -11.20
CA ALA A 17 -23.60 49.95 -9.86
C ALA A 17 -24.17 48.96 -8.82
N VAL A 18 -25.23 48.23 -9.16
CA VAL A 18 -25.82 47.20 -8.29
C VAL A 18 -24.84 46.05 -8.08
N VAL A 19 -24.20 45.53 -9.13
CA VAL A 19 -23.22 44.44 -9.04
C VAL A 19 -22.01 44.84 -8.20
N TRP A 20 -21.56 46.11 -8.29
CA TRP A 20 -20.43 46.62 -7.52
C TRP A 20 -20.81 46.98 -6.08
N SER A 21 -22.10 47.19 -5.80
CA SER A 21 -22.63 47.42 -4.46
C SER A 21 -23.00 46.13 -3.72
N LEU A 22 -22.99 44.96 -4.41
CA LEU A 22 -23.19 43.68 -3.74
C LEU A 22 -21.98 43.39 -2.83
N PRO A 23 -22.17 43.16 -1.51
CA PRO A 23 -21.09 42.79 -0.63
C PRO A 23 -20.53 41.45 -1.11
N GLN A 24 -19.28 41.45 -1.56
CA GLN A 24 -18.58 40.22 -1.86
C GLN A 24 -18.52 39.41 -0.57
N GLN A 25 -19.31 38.35 -0.50
CA GLN A 25 -19.26 37.36 0.57
C GLN A 25 -17.79 36.95 0.71
N PRO A 26 -17.15 37.17 1.88
CA PRO A 26 -15.80 36.71 2.08
C PRO A 26 -15.82 35.20 1.92
N LYS A 27 -15.17 34.69 0.88
CA LYS A 27 -14.95 33.26 0.71
C LYS A 27 -14.35 32.78 2.02
N SER A 28 -15.12 32.00 2.79
CA SER A 28 -14.63 31.34 4.00
C SER A 28 -13.47 30.46 3.56
N ARG A 29 -12.25 31.02 3.66
CA ARG A 29 -11.04 30.23 3.59
C ARG A 29 -11.08 29.43 4.88
N ARG A 30 -11.58 28.19 4.80
CA ARG A 30 -11.18 27.19 5.79
C ARG A 30 -9.66 27.30 5.89
N PRO A 31 -9.09 27.54 7.08
CA PRO A 31 -7.66 27.48 7.24
C PRO A 31 -7.21 26.14 6.66
N ILE A 32 -6.27 26.16 5.72
CA ILE A 32 -5.57 24.94 5.34
C ILE A 32 -5.02 24.40 6.66
N PRO A 33 -5.35 23.16 7.07
CA PRO A 33 -4.79 22.61 8.28
C PRO A 33 -3.27 22.70 8.12
N GLN A 34 -2.66 23.54 8.94
CA GLN A 34 -1.22 23.59 9.07
C GLN A 34 -0.85 22.34 9.86
N PHE A 35 -0.69 21.22 9.15
CA PHE A 35 0.10 20.11 9.66
C PHE A 35 1.49 20.69 9.91
N LYS A 36 1.76 21.05 11.17
CA LYS A 36 3.11 21.40 11.58
C LYS A 36 3.94 20.16 11.28
N ASN A 37 4.81 20.28 10.27
CA ASN A 37 5.78 19.28 9.87
C ASN A 37 6.75 18.99 11.03
N LYS A 38 6.29 18.25 12.04
CA LYS A 38 7.16 17.56 13.00
C LYS A 38 7.46 16.14 12.55
N THR A 39 6.72 15.63 11.57
CA THR A 39 6.85 14.30 10.96
C THR A 39 6.78 14.37 9.43
N GLY A 40 7.17 15.50 8.81
CA GLY A 40 7.12 15.69 7.35
C GLY A 40 7.92 14.69 6.50
N GLY A 41 8.54 13.67 7.11
CA GLY A 41 9.10 12.50 6.45
C GLY A 41 8.49 11.15 6.89
N LEU A 42 7.96 11.00 8.12
CA LEU A 42 7.34 9.78 8.62
C LEU A 42 5.85 9.85 8.32
N GLU A 43 5.36 9.20 7.27
CA GLU A 43 3.90 9.01 7.11
C GLU A 43 3.35 7.97 8.11
N LEU A 44 3.72 8.08 9.39
CA LEU A 44 3.08 7.37 10.49
C LEU A 44 1.90 8.20 11.01
N PRO A 45 0.82 7.56 11.51
CA PRO A 45 -0.28 8.27 12.14
C PRO A 45 0.17 9.14 13.32
N ASP A 46 -0.56 10.23 13.57
CA ASP A 46 -0.44 10.98 14.81
C ASP A 46 -0.61 10.00 15.99
N ASN A 47 0.27 10.09 16.98
CA ASN A 47 0.33 9.21 18.16
C ASN A 47 0.93 7.81 17.93
N ALA A 48 1.69 7.58 16.86
CA ALA A 48 2.46 6.34 16.66
C ALA A 48 3.32 5.93 17.89
N THR A 49 3.77 6.90 18.68
CA THR A 49 4.51 6.67 19.92
C THR A 49 3.72 5.92 20.99
N LEU A 50 2.38 5.88 20.91
CA LEU A 50 1.54 5.06 21.79
C LEU A 50 1.68 3.55 21.50
N ILE A 51 2.13 3.20 20.30
CA ILE A 51 2.31 1.80 19.86
C ILE A 51 3.76 1.37 20.08
N ARG A 52 4.72 2.24 19.74
CA ARG A 52 6.15 2.00 19.92
C ARG A 52 6.81 3.26 20.51
N GLU A 53 7.46 3.11 21.64
CA GLU A 53 8.27 4.18 22.23
C GLU A 53 9.60 4.32 21.48
N ASN A 54 10.22 5.51 21.56
CA ASN A 54 11.57 5.77 21.02
C ASN A 54 11.75 5.47 19.52
N ILE A 55 10.78 5.88 18.69
CA ILE A 55 10.90 5.78 17.24
C ILE A 55 12.07 6.65 16.74
N VAL A 56 13.02 6.02 16.06
CA VAL A 56 14.15 6.70 15.38
C VAL A 56 13.72 7.08 13.97
N ASP A 57 14.12 8.27 13.48
CA ASP A 57 13.72 8.77 12.15
C ASP A 57 14.91 9.21 11.29
N ASN A 58 15.81 8.27 10.95
CA ASN A 58 16.91 8.53 10.02
C ASN A 58 16.76 7.80 8.68
N PHE A 59 15.73 6.96 8.52
CA PHE A 59 15.54 6.22 7.28
C PHE A 59 15.23 7.17 6.11
N SER A 60 15.91 6.96 4.99
CA SER A 60 15.72 7.72 3.75
C SER A 60 15.46 6.81 2.55
N CYS A 61 14.52 7.24 1.71
CA CYS A 61 14.26 6.65 0.40
C CYS A 61 15.19 7.15 -0.71
N GLN A 62 16.17 7.99 -0.38
CA GLN A 62 17.17 8.46 -1.33
C GLN A 62 17.93 7.27 -1.93
N ASP A 63 18.07 7.27 -3.26
CA ASP A 63 18.78 6.24 -4.04
C ASP A 63 18.23 4.81 -3.88
N ARG A 64 16.99 4.67 -3.38
CA ARG A 64 16.27 3.40 -3.29
C ARG A 64 15.26 3.31 -4.43
N ILE A 65 15.07 2.10 -4.98
CA ILE A 65 14.02 1.83 -5.97
C ILE A 65 12.64 1.73 -5.30
N TYR A 66 11.58 1.63 -6.10
CA TYR A 66 10.26 1.30 -5.58
C TYR A 66 10.31 -0.03 -4.81
N GLY A 67 9.78 -0.04 -3.59
CA GLY A 67 9.77 -1.26 -2.79
C GLY A 67 9.58 -1.03 -1.29
N TYR A 68 9.73 -2.12 -0.55
CA TYR A 68 9.56 -2.22 0.90
C TYR A 68 10.93 -2.39 1.56
N TYR A 69 11.15 -1.70 2.67
CA TYR A 69 12.44 -1.65 3.36
C TYR A 69 12.24 -1.77 4.87
N ALA A 70 12.79 -2.81 5.46
CA ALA A 70 12.88 -3.00 6.90
C ALA A 70 13.74 -1.89 7.52
N ASP A 71 13.27 -1.30 8.62
CA ASP A 71 14.02 -0.29 9.36
C ASP A 71 14.81 -0.95 10.51
N MET A 72 16.10 -1.16 10.27
CA MET A 72 16.99 -1.79 11.26
C MET A 72 17.25 -0.89 12.47
N GLU A 73 17.10 0.44 12.36
CA GLU A 73 17.25 1.35 13.51
C GLU A 73 16.04 1.28 14.46
N ASN A 74 14.94 0.71 13.99
CA ASN A 74 13.72 0.47 14.76
C ASN A 74 13.43 -1.03 14.96
N ASP A 75 14.49 -1.84 15.05
CA ASP A 75 14.43 -3.30 15.29
C ASP A 75 13.54 -4.06 14.29
N CYS A 76 13.42 -3.54 13.07
CA CYS A 76 12.51 -4.03 12.03
C CYS A 76 11.02 -4.05 12.45
N GLN A 77 10.65 -3.45 13.59
CA GLN A 77 9.24 -3.26 13.96
C GLN A 77 8.59 -2.19 13.07
N ILE A 78 9.39 -1.29 12.49
CA ILE A 78 8.97 -0.35 11.47
C ILE A 78 9.50 -0.81 10.11
N PHE A 79 8.71 -0.58 9.07
CA PHE A 79 9.16 -0.69 7.70
C PHE A 79 8.64 0.48 6.87
N HIS A 80 9.31 0.72 5.75
CA HIS A 80 9.01 1.83 4.86
C HIS A 80 8.69 1.34 3.45
N VAL A 81 7.80 2.06 2.77
CA VAL A 81 7.55 1.92 1.35
C VAL A 81 8.10 3.14 0.65
N CYS A 82 9.06 2.93 -0.26
CA CYS A 82 9.64 4.00 -1.07
C CYS A 82 8.98 4.05 -2.44
N LEU A 83 8.66 5.25 -2.91
CA LEU A 83 8.27 5.51 -4.30
C LEU A 83 9.16 6.61 -4.89
N PRO A 84 10.10 6.26 -5.79
CA PRO A 84 10.93 7.21 -6.50
C PRO A 84 10.09 8.18 -7.34
N GLN A 85 10.53 9.44 -7.41
CA GLN A 85 9.92 10.50 -8.20
C GLN A 85 11.02 11.28 -8.94
N ALA A 86 10.62 12.08 -9.92
CA ALA A 86 11.57 12.85 -10.75
C ALA A 86 12.45 13.84 -9.94
N ARG A 87 12.04 14.25 -8.74
CA ARG A 87 12.77 15.21 -7.90
C ARG A 87 12.95 14.75 -6.44
N GLY A 88 12.97 13.44 -6.20
CA GLY A 88 13.12 12.86 -4.86
C GLY A 88 12.45 11.51 -4.73
N ALA A 89 12.03 11.14 -3.53
CA ALA A 89 11.25 9.93 -3.28
C ALA A 89 10.23 10.18 -2.16
N SER A 90 9.03 9.61 -2.30
CA SER A 90 8.06 9.52 -1.21
C SER A 90 8.36 8.33 -0.32
N ARG A 91 8.04 8.47 0.97
CA ARG A 91 8.25 7.44 2.00
C ARG A 91 7.01 7.27 2.87
N TRP A 92 6.31 6.14 2.70
CA TRP A 92 5.31 5.70 3.67
C TRP A 92 5.97 4.87 4.75
N SER A 93 5.49 4.97 6.00
CA SER A 93 6.05 4.25 7.13
C SER A 93 4.95 3.50 7.86
N PHE A 94 5.25 2.29 8.34
CA PHE A 94 4.28 1.40 8.96
C PHE A 94 4.90 0.72 10.18
N ILE A 95 4.10 0.52 11.23
CA ILE A 95 4.49 -0.25 12.42
C ILE A 95 3.85 -1.64 12.31
N CYS A 96 4.65 -2.69 12.40
CA CYS A 96 4.17 -4.06 12.53
C CYS A 96 3.39 -4.25 13.85
N PRO A 97 2.37 -5.12 13.89
CA PRO A 97 1.66 -5.46 15.12
C PRO A 97 2.60 -5.91 16.25
N ALA A 98 2.10 -5.86 17.48
CA ALA A 98 2.84 -6.34 18.66
C ALA A 98 3.42 -7.74 18.43
N GLU A 99 4.66 -7.95 18.91
CA GLU A 99 5.40 -9.21 18.82
C GLU A 99 5.77 -9.66 17.39
N THR A 100 5.67 -8.77 16.39
CA THR A 100 6.08 -9.05 15.02
C THR A 100 7.09 -8.03 14.49
N VAL A 101 7.92 -8.48 13.57
CA VAL A 101 8.92 -7.68 12.85
C VAL A 101 8.75 -7.89 11.35
N PHE A 102 9.10 -6.89 10.56
CA PHE A 102 9.04 -6.95 9.12
C PHE A 102 10.13 -7.89 8.58
N ASN A 103 9.71 -8.99 7.98
CA ASN A 103 10.62 -9.92 7.32
C ASN A 103 10.87 -9.44 5.88
N GLN A 104 12.05 -8.86 5.66
CA GLN A 104 12.42 -8.33 4.34
C GLN A 104 12.45 -9.38 3.23
N ALA A 105 12.71 -10.65 3.56
CA ALA A 105 12.78 -11.73 2.57
C ALA A 105 11.39 -12.14 2.03
N THR A 106 10.33 -11.86 2.79
CA THR A 106 8.95 -12.25 2.43
C THR A 106 8.00 -11.06 2.30
N PHE A 107 8.45 -9.85 2.62
CA PHE A 107 7.68 -8.61 2.64
C PHE A 107 6.46 -8.65 3.59
N VAL A 108 6.54 -9.41 4.68
CA VAL A 108 5.43 -9.60 5.63
C VAL A 108 5.91 -9.40 7.07
N CYS A 109 5.09 -8.78 7.92
CA CYS A 109 5.31 -8.79 9.37
C CYS A 109 5.09 -10.20 9.91
N THR A 110 6.12 -10.81 10.47
CA THR A 110 6.08 -12.16 11.04
C THR A 110 6.60 -12.15 12.47
N LYS A 111 6.31 -13.20 13.24
CA LYS A 111 6.94 -13.37 14.55
C LYS A 111 8.45 -13.47 14.40
N THR A 112 9.20 -12.93 15.35
CA THR A 112 10.67 -12.90 15.32
C THR A 112 11.28 -14.29 15.11
N GLU A 113 10.69 -15.35 15.68
CA GLU A 113 11.12 -16.75 15.52
C GLU A 113 11.01 -17.31 14.08
N ASN A 114 10.16 -16.72 13.25
CA ASN A 114 9.94 -17.10 11.85
C ASN A 114 10.45 -16.03 10.87
N SER A 115 11.12 -14.99 11.38
CA SER A 115 11.71 -13.93 10.58
C SER A 115 13.20 -14.19 10.38
N ILE A 116 13.75 -13.64 9.30
CA ILE A 116 15.20 -13.45 9.21
C ILE A 116 15.69 -12.52 10.34
N PRO A 117 16.96 -12.62 10.77
CA PRO A 117 17.56 -11.64 11.67
C PRO A 117 17.44 -10.23 11.10
N CYS A 118 17.08 -9.25 11.93
CA CYS A 118 16.78 -7.90 11.47
C CYS A 118 17.99 -7.27 10.77
N GLU A 119 19.19 -7.53 11.29
CA GLU A 119 20.48 -7.04 10.79
C GLU A 119 20.84 -7.60 9.41
N GLU A 120 20.18 -8.68 8.98
CA GLU A 120 20.37 -9.27 7.67
C GLU A 120 19.38 -8.73 6.62
N SER A 121 18.44 -7.88 7.02
CA SER A 121 17.38 -7.38 6.13
C SER A 121 17.93 -6.74 4.86
N GLU A 122 18.99 -5.93 4.96
CA GLU A 122 19.58 -5.25 3.80
C GLU A 122 20.01 -6.21 2.67
N LYS A 123 20.42 -7.44 3.01
CA LYS A 123 20.80 -8.47 2.02
C LYS A 123 19.65 -8.85 1.09
N PHE A 124 18.40 -8.61 1.51
CA PHE A 124 17.18 -8.95 0.78
C PHE A 124 16.53 -7.73 0.10
N TYR A 125 17.13 -6.54 0.17
CA TYR A 125 16.59 -5.36 -0.51
C TYR A 125 16.51 -5.51 -2.04
N SER A 126 17.37 -6.34 -2.63
CA SER A 126 17.34 -6.66 -4.08
C SER A 126 16.04 -7.36 -4.50
N LEU A 127 15.32 -8.02 -3.58
CA LEU A 127 14.02 -8.61 -3.89
C LEU A 127 12.97 -7.57 -4.32
N ASN A 128 13.17 -6.30 -3.97
CA ASN A 128 12.30 -5.21 -4.44
C ASN A 128 12.30 -5.09 -5.97
N GLU A 129 13.37 -5.53 -6.65
CA GLU A 129 13.44 -5.52 -8.12
C GLU A 129 12.42 -6.45 -8.77
N ALA A 130 11.89 -7.45 -8.05
CA ALA A 130 10.86 -8.35 -8.55
C ALA A 130 9.45 -7.77 -8.45
N ILE A 131 9.26 -6.68 -7.70
CA ILE A 131 7.95 -6.09 -7.48
C ILE A 131 7.42 -5.48 -8.78
N GLY A 132 6.23 -5.92 -9.19
CA GLY A 132 5.56 -5.42 -10.40
C GLY A 132 6.11 -5.98 -11.71
N LYS A 133 7.03 -6.94 -11.67
CA LYS A 133 7.40 -7.72 -12.86
C LYS A 133 6.33 -8.75 -13.14
N GLU A 134 5.91 -8.85 -14.40
CA GLU A 134 5.08 -9.95 -14.88
C GLU A 134 5.93 -11.23 -14.84
N VAL A 135 5.39 -12.30 -14.30
CA VAL A 135 6.03 -13.61 -14.40
C VAL A 135 5.79 -14.07 -15.83
N GLU A 136 6.81 -13.94 -16.68
CA GLU A 136 6.84 -14.67 -17.93
C GLU A 136 6.88 -16.16 -17.54
N GLU A 137 5.71 -16.82 -17.63
CA GLU A 137 5.61 -18.26 -17.51
C GLU A 137 6.40 -18.84 -18.68
N GLU A 138 7.69 -19.09 -18.48
CA GLU A 138 8.44 -19.96 -19.38
C GLU A 138 7.76 -21.33 -19.30
N GLU A 139 6.90 -21.62 -20.28
CA GLU A 139 6.44 -22.96 -20.61
C GLU A 139 7.70 -23.79 -20.87
N SER A 140 8.24 -24.38 -19.81
CA SER A 140 9.24 -25.42 -19.94
C SER A 140 8.54 -26.57 -20.65
N ASP A 141 8.73 -26.68 -21.96
CA ASP A 141 8.51 -27.89 -22.72
C ASP A 141 9.37 -28.98 -22.06
N VAL A 142 8.76 -29.67 -21.10
CA VAL A 142 9.29 -30.92 -20.58
C VAL A 142 9.09 -31.92 -21.72
N GLU A 143 10.03 -31.92 -22.66
CA GLU A 143 10.22 -33.02 -23.60
C GLU A 143 10.74 -34.21 -22.79
N GLN A 144 9.77 -34.85 -22.13
CA GLN A 144 9.96 -36.06 -21.36
C GLN A 144 10.25 -37.20 -22.35
N ALA A 145 11.53 -37.40 -22.67
CA ALA A 145 12.02 -38.64 -23.23
C ALA A 145 12.02 -39.73 -22.14
N THR A 146 10.83 -40.16 -21.69
CA THR A 146 10.68 -41.43 -20.98
C THR A 146 10.68 -42.57 -21.99
N LYS A 147 11.78 -43.34 -22.00
CA LYS A 147 11.74 -44.71 -22.49
C LYS A 147 10.89 -45.51 -21.51
N GLU A 148 9.71 -45.89 -21.96
CA GLU A 148 8.78 -46.77 -21.27
C GLU A 148 9.07 -48.24 -21.61
N SER A 149 9.26 -49.03 -20.56
CA SER A 149 9.15 -50.50 -20.50
C SER A 149 8.95 -50.79 -19.00
N ASP A 150 7.89 -51.38 -18.47
CA ASP A 150 6.75 -52.07 -19.04
C ASP A 150 5.59 -52.04 -18.01
N VAL A 151 4.36 -52.21 -18.52
CA VAL A 151 3.14 -52.76 -17.89
C VAL A 151 2.10 -51.81 -17.22
N GLU A 152 1.24 -51.21 -18.05
CA GLU A 152 -0.21 -51.49 -18.27
C GLU A 152 -1.17 -51.82 -17.07
N PRO A 153 -2.48 -51.48 -17.15
CA PRO A 153 -3.08 -50.30 -16.52
C PRO A 153 -4.48 -50.60 -15.92
N ILE A 154 -5.40 -49.60 -15.93
CA ILE A 154 -6.89 -49.66 -15.77
C ILE A 154 -7.35 -49.32 -14.33
N SER A 155 -8.22 -48.35 -14.03
CA SER A 155 -9.09 -47.50 -14.86
C SER A 155 -9.73 -46.37 -14.03
N ALA A 156 -9.86 -45.22 -14.71
CA ALA A 156 -10.92 -44.22 -14.68
C ALA A 156 -11.38 -43.54 -13.37
N ARG A 157 -11.14 -42.23 -13.38
CA ARG A 157 -11.87 -41.14 -12.70
C ARG A 157 -13.38 -41.18 -13.03
N PRO A 158 -14.26 -40.52 -12.24
CA PRO A 158 -14.50 -39.11 -12.54
C PRO A 158 -14.65 -38.19 -11.32
N SER A 159 -14.61 -36.91 -11.70
CA SER A 159 -14.67 -35.70 -10.90
C SER A 159 -16.03 -35.44 -10.22
N ALA A 160 -15.97 -34.54 -9.25
CA ALA A 160 -16.98 -33.56 -8.89
C ALA A 160 -17.95 -33.88 -7.72
N ARG A 161 -17.74 -33.08 -6.68
CA ARG A 161 -18.74 -32.23 -6.01
C ARG A 161 -19.75 -32.91 -5.06
N THR A 162 -19.77 -32.34 -3.85
CA THR A 162 -20.96 -31.95 -3.06
C THR A 162 -21.10 -32.67 -1.71
N SER A 163 -20.87 -31.87 -0.66
CA SER A 163 -21.63 -31.75 0.58
C SER A 163 -21.79 -32.95 1.53
N ARG A 164 -21.21 -32.75 2.72
CA ARG A 164 -21.83 -32.92 4.05
C ARG A 164 -23.04 -33.85 4.12
N ILE A 165 -22.86 -35.07 4.64
CA ILE A 165 -23.90 -35.80 5.39
C ILE A 165 -23.26 -36.54 6.57
N LEU A 166 -23.56 -35.99 7.74
CA LEU A 166 -23.97 -36.67 8.97
C LEU A 166 -23.05 -37.73 9.61
N ASN A 167 -22.41 -37.29 10.70
CA ASN A 167 -22.79 -37.73 12.05
C ASN A 167 -23.18 -39.22 12.19
N ARG A 168 -22.21 -40.09 12.50
CA ARG A 168 -22.51 -41.41 13.10
C ARG A 168 -21.32 -41.94 13.89
N LYS A 169 -21.09 -41.39 15.09
CA LYS A 169 -20.50 -42.14 16.22
C LYS A 169 -20.77 -41.40 17.54
N LYS A 170 -22.06 -41.33 17.90
CA LYS A 170 -22.49 -41.22 19.30
C LYS A 170 -23.47 -42.36 19.54
N SER A 171 -23.19 -43.14 20.59
CA SER A 171 -24.06 -44.15 21.22
C SER A 171 -24.02 -45.55 20.60
N ARG A 172 -23.18 -46.45 21.13
CA ARG A 172 -23.56 -47.36 22.22
C ARG A 172 -22.47 -48.41 22.51
N ASN A 173 -22.23 -48.60 23.81
CA ASN A 173 -21.66 -49.78 24.47
C ASN A 173 -20.15 -49.98 24.38
N GLN A 174 -19.40 -49.43 25.34
CA GLN A 174 -18.98 -50.17 26.53
C GLN A 174 -18.65 -49.21 27.66
#